data_AF-A0A2I1HVL3-F1
#
_entry.id   AF-A0A2I1HVL3-F1
#
_cell.length_a   1.000
_cell.length_b   1.000
_cell.length_c   1.000
_cell.angle_alpha   90.00
_cell.angle_beta   90.00
_cell.angle_gamma   90.00
#
_symmetry.space_group_name_H-M   'P 1'
#
loop_
_entity.id
_entity.type
_entity.pdbx_description
1 polymer ?
#
loop_
_entity_poly.entity_id
_entity_poly.type
_entity_poly.pdbx_seq_one_letter_code
_entity_poly.pdbx_strand_id
1 'polypeptide(L)'
;IKKFSRANNMDPGDVPEELKNLTEIEEMLIAQTFPIISVYYLRGGQYAYSGNVINFPQDIGEFVSRLPRHPSTLDTLIVRRSSAESSTSFRDFTVRRDKVRKALCWLKRNNRYYADIIIDDNVLRTLPDEGSIDDLLPQVR
;
A
#
# COMPACT_ATOMS: atom_id res chain seq x y z
N ILE A 1 28.66 5.04 -7.45
CA ILE A 1 27.83 3.85 -7.14
C ILE A 1 26.39 4.21 -7.46
N LYS A 2 25.67 3.41 -8.26
CA LYS A 2 24.26 3.67 -8.59
C LYS A 2 23.41 3.49 -7.33
N LYS A 3 22.40 4.34 -7.12
CA LYS A 3 21.57 4.36 -5.88
C LYS A 3 20.96 2.99 -5.54
N PHE A 4 20.46 2.28 -6.54
CA PHE A 4 19.95 0.90 -6.43
C PHE A 4 20.85 -0.03 -7.25
N SER A 5 21.71 -0.80 -6.57
CA SER A 5 22.67 -1.68 -7.23
C SER A 5 23.10 -2.84 -6.34
N ARG A 6 23.62 -3.91 -6.97
CA ARG A 6 24.18 -5.04 -6.21
C ARG A 6 25.39 -4.61 -5.39
N ALA A 7 26.15 -3.64 -5.90
CA ALA A 7 27.35 -3.12 -5.26
C ALA A 7 27.08 -2.43 -3.90
N ASN A 8 25.84 -2.03 -3.62
CA ASN A 8 25.44 -1.48 -2.32
C ASN A 8 24.34 -2.29 -1.62
N ASN A 9 24.09 -3.54 -2.04
CA ASN A 9 23.02 -4.39 -1.51
C ASN A 9 21.62 -3.74 -1.57
N MET A 10 21.40 -2.84 -2.53
CA MET A 10 20.13 -2.13 -2.75
C MET A 10 19.54 -2.42 -4.13
N ASP A 11 19.95 -3.52 -4.78
CA ASP A 11 19.32 -4.00 -6.01
C ASP A 11 18.07 -4.83 -5.64
N PRO A 12 16.85 -4.33 -5.94
CA PRO A 12 15.64 -5.08 -5.67
C PRO A 12 15.46 -6.28 -6.63
N GLY A 13 16.27 -6.37 -7.70
CA GLY A 13 16.09 -7.36 -8.75
C GLY A 13 14.88 -7.07 -9.63
N ASP A 14 14.47 -8.06 -10.41
CA ASP A 14 13.29 -7.97 -11.26
C ASP A 14 12.01 -8.12 -10.42
N VAL A 15 11.03 -7.25 -10.68
CA VAL A 15 9.71 -7.36 -10.04
C VAL A 15 8.99 -8.60 -10.61
N PRO A 16 8.48 -9.51 -9.78
CA PRO A 16 7.73 -10.70 -10.24
C PRO A 16 6.36 -10.31 -10.82
N GLU A 17 5.83 -11.13 -11.73
CA GLU A 17 4.56 -10.85 -12.44
C GLU A 17 3.37 -10.61 -11.51
N GLU A 18 3.32 -11.30 -10.37
CA GLU A 18 2.27 -11.15 -9.37
C GLU A 18 2.26 -9.76 -8.73
N LEU A 19 3.44 -9.15 -8.56
CA LEU A 19 3.61 -7.82 -7.96
C LEU A 19 3.70 -6.68 -8.99
N LYS A 20 3.86 -7.00 -10.29
CA LYS A 20 3.84 -5.97 -11.34
C LYS A 20 2.47 -5.33 -11.44
N ASN A 21 2.46 -4.01 -11.65
CA ASN A 21 1.26 -3.21 -11.94
C ASN A 21 0.18 -3.29 -10.85
N LEU A 22 0.56 -3.40 -9.58
CA LEU A 22 -0.35 -3.14 -8.48
C LEU A 22 -0.73 -1.66 -8.50
N THR A 23 -2.00 -1.35 -8.23
CA THR A 23 -2.41 0.03 -7.97
C THR A 23 -1.91 0.45 -6.60
N GLU A 24 -1.77 1.76 -6.36
CA GLU A 24 -1.33 2.27 -5.05
C GLU A 24 -2.21 1.73 -3.91
N ILE A 25 -3.54 1.70 -4.12
CA ILE A 25 -4.46 1.16 -3.13
C ILE A 25 -4.32 -0.36 -2.94
N GLU A 26 -3.99 -1.13 -3.99
CA GLU A 26 -3.68 -2.56 -3.87
C GLU A 26 -2.38 -2.79 -3.07
N GLU A 27 -1.36 -1.96 -3.29
CA GLU A 27 -0.12 -1.97 -2.51
C GLU A 27 -0.42 -1.69 -1.03
N MET A 28 -1.29 -0.72 -0.74
CA MET A 28 -1.73 -0.41 0.62
C MET A 28 -2.46 -1.59 1.27
N LEU A 29 -3.38 -2.24 0.55
CA LEU A 29 -4.14 -3.38 1.07
C LEU A 29 -3.23 -4.56 1.46
N ILE A 30 -2.12 -4.77 0.75
CA ILE A 30 -1.17 -5.86 1.02
C ILE A 30 0.01 -5.45 1.91
N ALA A 31 0.14 -4.18 2.28
CA ALA A 31 1.26 -3.69 3.08
C ALA A 31 1.15 -4.09 4.56
N GLN A 32 2.20 -4.76 5.06
CA GLN A 32 2.35 -5.03 6.50
C GLN A 32 2.59 -3.77 7.33
N THR A 33 3.29 -2.78 6.77
CA THR A 33 3.67 -1.55 7.49
C THR A 33 3.58 -0.34 6.58
N PHE A 34 3.13 0.79 7.12
CA PHE A 34 3.11 2.08 6.43
C PHE A 34 4.13 3.02 7.07
N PRO A 35 5.25 3.34 6.39
CA PRO A 35 6.16 4.36 6.86
C PRO A 35 5.55 5.75 6.62
N ILE A 36 5.38 6.53 7.68
CA ILE A 36 5.00 7.94 7.59
C ILE A 36 6.28 8.78 7.62
N ILE A 37 6.52 9.57 6.57
CA ILE A 37 7.72 10.41 6.43
C ILE A 37 7.31 11.85 6.15
N SER A 38 7.76 12.80 6.97
CA SER A 38 7.62 14.23 6.69
C SER A 38 8.76 14.69 5.78
N VAL A 39 8.43 15.12 4.56
CA VAL A 39 9.37 15.65 3.57
C VAL A 39 9.11 17.15 3.37
N TYR A 40 10.17 17.94 3.40
CA TYR A 40 10.15 19.38 3.18
C TYR A 40 10.77 19.73 1.81
N TYR A 41 10.18 20.70 1.15
CA TYR A 41 10.76 21.31 -0.05
C TYR A 41 11.69 22.45 0.34
N LEU A 42 12.97 22.34 -0.03
CA LEU A 42 13.93 23.43 0.13
C LEU A 42 13.85 24.40 -1.05
N ARG A 43 14.22 25.67 -0.80
CA ARG A 43 14.48 26.64 -1.87
C ARG A 43 15.55 26.07 -2.81
N GLY A 44 15.20 25.91 -4.09
CA GLY A 44 16.06 25.27 -5.09
C GLY A 44 15.57 23.91 -5.59
N GLY A 45 14.41 23.42 -5.14
CA GLY A 45 13.78 22.21 -5.68
C GLY A 45 14.33 20.89 -5.11
N GLN A 46 15.14 20.98 -4.05
CA GLN A 46 15.66 19.81 -3.36
C GLN A 46 14.67 19.34 -2.27
N TYR A 47 14.63 18.02 -2.06
CA TYR A 47 13.91 17.41 -0.94
C TYR A 47 14.83 17.35 0.28
N ALA A 48 14.33 17.80 1.42
CA ALA A 48 14.96 17.59 2.72
C ALA A 48 13.99 16.89 3.67
N TYR A 49 14.55 16.15 4.61
CA TYR A 49 13.81 15.62 5.75
C TYR A 49 14.45 16.22 7.01
N SER A 50 13.62 16.60 7.98
CA SER A 50 14.06 17.14 9.27
C SER A 50 13.17 16.57 10.36
N GLY A 51 13.76 16.17 11.49
CA GLY A 51 13.06 15.55 12.60
C GLY A 51 13.50 14.11 12.87
N ASN A 52 12.95 13.53 13.94
CA ASN A 52 13.22 12.14 14.32
C ASN A 52 12.37 11.20 13.47
N VAL A 53 12.97 10.14 12.93
CA VAL A 53 12.21 8.98 12.44
C VAL A 53 11.72 8.22 13.68
N ILE A 54 10.42 8.29 13.96
CA ILE A 54 9.81 7.54 15.05
C ILE A 54 8.99 6.42 14.44
N ASN A 55 9.46 5.19 14.61
CA ASN A 55 8.66 4.01 14.32
C ASN A 55 7.86 3.69 15.59
N PHE A 56 6.60 4.13 15.68
CA PHE A 56 5.76 3.78 16.83
C PHE A 56 5.51 2.27 16.82
N PRO A 57 5.93 1.52 17.86
CA PRO A 57 5.47 0.15 18.03
C PRO A 57 3.98 0.23 18.39
N GLN A 58 3.13 0.05 17.39
CA GLN A 58 1.71 -0.22 17.60
C GLN A 58 1.59 -1.67 18.08
N ASP A 59 0.66 -1.99 19.00
CA ASP A 59 0.34 -3.39 19.29
C ASP A 59 -0.37 -3.98 18.07
N ILE A 60 0.36 -4.78 17.31
CA ILE A 60 0.04 -5.12 15.93
C ILE A 60 0.04 -6.63 15.66
N GLY A 61 0.21 -7.46 16.69
CA GLY A 61 0.35 -8.91 16.52
C GLY A 61 -0.82 -9.54 15.75
N GLU A 62 -2.05 -9.08 15.98
CA GLU A 62 -3.24 -9.56 15.27
C GLU A 62 -3.48 -8.84 13.92
N PHE A 63 -3.01 -7.60 13.78
CA PHE A 63 -3.26 -6.70 12.65
C PHE A 63 -2.21 -6.78 11.52
N VAL A 64 -0.95 -7.16 11.78
CA VAL A 64 0.08 -7.24 10.71
C VAL A 64 0.05 -8.58 10.00
N SER A 65 -0.29 -9.66 10.71
CA SER A 65 -0.32 -10.97 10.10
C SER A 65 -1.52 -11.13 9.18
N ARG A 66 -2.66 -10.46 9.41
CA ARG A 66 -3.86 -10.65 8.59
C ARG A 66 -3.92 -9.69 7.41
N LEU A 67 -3.88 -10.23 6.20
CA LEU A 67 -3.92 -9.47 4.95
C LEU A 67 -4.92 -10.08 3.96
N PRO A 68 -5.55 -9.29 3.06
CA PRO A 68 -5.39 -7.85 2.94
C PRO A 68 -6.05 -7.09 4.09
N ARG A 69 -5.63 -5.84 4.32
CA ARG A 69 -6.32 -4.94 5.25
C ARG A 69 -7.73 -4.68 4.77
N HIS A 70 -8.67 -4.52 5.70
CA HIS A 70 -10.01 -4.08 5.33
C HIS A 70 -9.96 -2.61 4.86
N PRO A 71 -10.58 -2.24 3.71
CA PRO A 71 -10.54 -0.87 3.19
C PRO A 71 -10.86 0.22 4.23
N SER A 72 -11.85 -0.03 5.09
CA SER A 72 -12.28 0.94 6.13
C SER A 72 -11.25 1.18 7.24
N THR A 73 -10.17 0.39 7.28
CA THR A 73 -9.09 0.48 8.28
C THR A 73 -7.81 1.07 7.69
N LEU A 74 -7.81 1.40 6.40
CA LEU A 74 -6.67 2.06 5.77
C LEU A 74 -6.53 3.49 6.31
N ASP A 75 -5.32 3.85 6.73
CA ASP A 75 -4.99 5.21 7.18
C ASP A 75 -4.79 6.12 5.96
N THR A 76 -5.91 6.49 5.32
CA THR A 76 -5.94 7.24 4.06
C THR A 76 -6.69 8.54 4.25
N LEU A 77 -6.09 9.67 3.84
CA LEU A 77 -6.76 10.95 3.69
C LEU A 77 -7.04 11.22 2.21
N ILE A 78 -8.30 11.19 1.82
CA ILE A 78 -8.70 11.48 0.43
C ILE A 78 -8.99 12.98 0.30
N VAL A 79 -8.14 13.71 -0.42
CA VAL A 79 -8.35 15.14 -0.71
C VAL A 79 -8.95 15.29 -2.11
N ARG A 80 -10.20 15.80 -2.19
CA ARG A 80 -10.91 16.05 -3.45
C ARG A 80 -11.12 17.53 -3.70
N ARG A 81 -10.95 17.94 -4.96
CA ARG A 81 -11.35 19.28 -5.39
C ARG A 81 -12.84 19.25 -5.76
N SER A 82 -13.65 20.05 -5.08
CA SER A 82 -15.12 20.06 -5.21
C SER A 82 -15.65 20.39 -6.63
N SER A 83 -14.80 20.91 -7.53
CA SER A 83 -15.18 21.30 -8.89
C SER A 83 -15.06 20.18 -9.94
N ALA A 84 -14.73 18.96 -9.54
CA ALA A 84 -14.65 17.81 -10.45
C ALA A 84 -15.91 16.94 -10.30
N GLU A 85 -17.01 17.35 -10.95
CA GLU A 85 -18.30 16.63 -11.00
C GLU A 85 -18.27 15.31 -11.82
N SER A 86 -17.13 14.62 -11.89
CA SER A 86 -17.09 13.29 -12.51
C SER A 86 -16.51 12.29 -11.53
N SER A 87 -17.42 11.56 -10.88
CA SER A 87 -17.14 10.35 -10.08
C SER A 87 -16.46 9.23 -10.88
N THR A 88 -16.17 9.43 -12.16
CA THR A 88 -15.69 8.42 -13.11
C THR A 88 -14.22 8.56 -13.51
N SER A 89 -13.51 9.61 -13.07
CA SER A 89 -12.13 9.89 -13.53
C SER A 89 -11.01 9.56 -12.53
N PHE A 90 -11.34 9.21 -11.28
CA PHE A 90 -10.33 8.88 -10.26
C PHE A 90 -10.12 7.36 -10.20
N ARG A 91 -9.19 6.86 -11.02
CA ARG A 91 -8.78 5.44 -11.05
C ARG A 91 -7.93 5.03 -9.85
N ASP A 92 -7.62 5.98 -8.97
CA ASP A 92 -6.67 5.83 -7.87
C ASP A 92 -7.14 4.77 -6.84
N PHE A 93 -8.45 4.52 -6.77
CA PHE A 93 -9.06 3.56 -5.83
C PHE A 93 -9.57 2.27 -6.49
N THR A 94 -9.16 1.99 -7.73
CA THR A 94 -9.51 0.72 -8.39
C THR A 94 -8.71 -0.44 -7.79
N VAL A 95 -9.42 -1.48 -7.38
CA VAL A 95 -8.87 -2.72 -6.83
C VAL A 95 -9.32 -3.91 -7.67
N ARG A 96 -8.40 -4.85 -7.89
CA ARG A 96 -8.68 -6.15 -8.50
C ARG A 96 -8.44 -7.25 -7.47
N ARG A 97 -9.50 -7.88 -6.97
CA ARG A 97 -9.44 -8.92 -5.92
C ARG A 97 -8.46 -10.03 -6.24
N ASP A 98 -8.49 -10.53 -7.47
CA ASP A 98 -7.60 -11.62 -7.91
C ASP A 98 -6.14 -11.21 -7.93
N LYS A 99 -5.86 -9.94 -8.26
CA LYS A 99 -4.50 -9.39 -8.25
C LYS A 99 -3.96 -9.31 -6.83
N VAL A 100 -4.76 -8.79 -5.89
CA VAL A 100 -4.44 -8.75 -4.45
C VAL A 100 -4.16 -10.16 -3.91
N ARG A 101 -5.04 -11.13 -4.21
CA ARG A 101 -4.87 -12.52 -3.78
C ARG A 101 -3.57 -13.14 -4.31
N LYS A 102 -3.28 -12.99 -5.61
CA LYS A 102 -2.07 -13.52 -6.24
C LYS A 102 -0.81 -12.90 -5.63
N ALA A 103 -0.81 -11.58 -5.41
CA ALA A 103 0.30 -10.88 -4.77
C ALA A 103 0.58 -11.41 -3.35
N LEU A 104 -0.46 -11.57 -2.52
CA LEU A 104 -0.31 -12.11 -1.16
C LEU A 104 0.20 -13.55 -1.14
N CYS A 105 -0.34 -14.42 -2.02
CA CYS A 105 0.14 -15.79 -2.16
C CYS A 105 1.62 -15.84 -2.57
N TRP A 106 2.03 -14.97 -3.49
CA TRP A 106 3.43 -14.87 -3.91
C TRP A 106 4.33 -14.37 -2.77
N LEU A 107 3.93 -13.30 -2.09
CA LEU A 107 4.67 -12.73 -0.97
C LEU A 107 4.85 -13.74 0.16
N LYS A 108 3.80 -14.45 0.54
CA LYS A 108 3.86 -15.48 1.58
C LYS A 108 4.87 -16.59 1.28
N ARG A 109 5.02 -16.96 0.01
CA ARG A 109 5.94 -18.03 -0.42
C ARG A 109 7.38 -17.56 -0.61
N ASN A 110 7.59 -16.30 -0.99
CA ASN A 110 8.88 -15.81 -1.49
C ASN A 110 9.53 -14.73 -0.62
N ASN A 111 8.79 -14.11 0.30
CA ASN A 111 9.30 -13.04 1.15
C ASN A 111 9.26 -13.45 2.62
N ARG A 112 10.44 -13.56 3.25
CA ARG A 112 10.59 -13.95 4.65
C ARG A 112 9.77 -13.10 5.63
N TYR A 113 9.52 -11.83 5.31
CA TYR A 113 8.73 -10.96 6.16
C TYR A 113 7.23 -11.26 6.07
N TYR A 114 6.78 -11.91 4.99
CA TYR A 114 5.38 -12.26 4.75
C TYR A 114 5.08 -13.74 5.02
N ALA A 115 6.05 -14.53 5.48
CA ALA A 115 5.90 -15.98 5.63
C ALA A 115 4.75 -16.36 6.58
N ASP A 116 4.57 -15.60 7.65
CA ASP A 116 3.61 -15.89 8.72
C ASP A 116 2.27 -15.16 8.56
N ILE A 117 2.04 -14.47 7.44
CA ILE A 117 0.76 -13.78 7.22
C ILE A 117 -0.39 -14.79 7.10
N ILE A 118 -1.55 -14.46 7.62
CA ILE A 118 -2.83 -15.11 7.39
C ILE A 118 -3.52 -14.37 6.26
N ILE A 119 -3.83 -15.07 5.16
CA ILE A 119 -4.61 -14.49 4.07
C ILE A 119 -6.08 -14.55 4.48
N ASP A 120 -6.70 -13.39 4.72
CA ASP A 120 -8.09 -13.27 5.15
C ASP A 120 -9.04 -13.31 3.95
N ASP A 121 -9.63 -14.48 3.74
CA ASP A 121 -10.61 -14.70 2.69
C ASP A 121 -11.92 -13.92 2.88
N ASN A 122 -12.27 -13.54 4.12
CA ASN A 122 -13.47 -12.76 4.37
C ASN A 122 -13.28 -11.33 3.87
N VAL A 123 -12.12 -10.72 4.14
CA VAL A 123 -11.79 -9.39 3.60
C VAL A 123 -11.63 -9.44 2.09
N LEU A 124 -11.01 -10.48 1.52
CA LEU A 124 -10.92 -10.61 0.06
C LEU A 124 -12.31 -10.66 -0.60
N ARG A 125 -13.32 -11.24 0.05
CA ARG A 125 -14.70 -11.28 -0.47
C ARG A 125 -15.40 -9.93 -0.44
N THR A 126 -14.95 -8.97 0.37
CA THR A 126 -15.52 -7.61 0.38
C THR A 126 -14.98 -6.75 -0.76
N LEU A 127 -13.87 -7.15 -1.40
CA LEU A 127 -13.28 -6.43 -2.53
C LEU A 127 -14.02 -6.77 -3.84
N PRO A 128 -14.19 -5.80 -4.76
CA PRO A 128 -14.77 -6.06 -6.07
C PRO A 128 -13.84 -6.94 -6.93
N ASP A 129 -14.39 -7.67 -7.91
CA ASP A 129 -13.56 -8.40 -8.89
C ASP A 129 -12.60 -7.46 -9.61
N GLU A 130 -13.13 -6.35 -10.11
CA GLU A 130 -12.40 -5.19 -10.62
C GLU A 130 -13.30 -3.96 -10.46
N GLY A 131 -12.91 -2.99 -9.64
CA GLY A 131 -13.73 -1.80 -9.41
C GLY A 131 -13.19 -0.85 -8.35
N SER A 132 -13.83 0.31 -8.22
CA SER A 132 -13.50 1.29 -7.18
C SER A 132 -13.95 0.82 -5.80
N ILE A 133 -13.13 1.03 -4.78
CA ILE A 133 -13.48 0.82 -3.37
C ILE A 133 -13.70 2.12 -2.60
N ASP A 134 -13.91 3.23 -3.30
CA ASP A 134 -14.04 4.57 -2.70
C ASP A 134 -15.03 4.62 -1.53
N ASP A 135 -16.22 4.03 -1.71
CA ASP A 135 -17.27 4.02 -0.69
C ASP A 135 -16.90 3.22 0.57
N LEU A 136 -15.85 2.38 0.49
CA LEU A 136 -15.37 1.56 1.60
C LEU A 136 -14.21 2.22 2.37
N LEU A 137 -13.64 3.30 1.84
CA LEU A 137 -12.52 4.00 2.46
C LEU A 137 -13.02 4.97 3.54
N PRO A 138 -12.24 5.17 4.63
CA PRO A 138 -12.60 6.12 5.66
C PRO A 138 -12.65 7.55 5.09
N GLN A 139 -13.76 8.24 5.34
CA GLN A 139 -13.97 9.62 4.89
C GLN A 139 -13.82 10.57 6.09
N VAL A 140 -12.97 11.58 5.97
CA VAL A 140 -12.89 12.65 6.97
C VAL A 140 -14.07 13.59 6.74
N ARG A 141 -14.98 13.65 7.74
CA ARG A 141 -16.11 14.60 7.76
C ARG A 141 -15.66 15.97 8.24
#